data_AF-O15936-F1
#
_entry.id   AF-O15936-F1
#
_cell.length_a   1.000
_cell.length_b   1.000
_cell.length_c   1.000
_cell.angle_alpha   90.00
_cell.angle_beta   90.00
_cell.angle_gamma   90.00
#
_symmetry.space_group_name_H-M   'P 1'
#
loop_
_entity.id
_entity.type
_entity.pdbx_description
1 polymer ?
#
loop_
_entity_poly.entity_id
_entity_poly.type
_entity_poly.pdbx_seq_one_letter_code
_entity_poly.pdbx_strand_id
1 'polypeptide(L)'
;KDVKYGDEIFLKKQKAILEIFQHIHQPELHTSSWEESKGFDIEQYLGHYTNAEAVKEFLRFYKHGMLPLEEIFSIQNEFHREEVIALFHLFYYAKDWDTFYKTMVWARFHVNEGMFVYALTVAVLHRHDMEGIVLPAPYEIYPFYFFNDVVIGKAQRYKMQGFYKMKKINDVYTAYIPSNYTGYYVHTGQNSALATSLKILGNSYYYYFHADIQSGWV
;
A
#
# COMPACT_ATOMS: atom_id res chain seq x y z
N LYS A 1 4.73 -22.88 -13.03
CA LYS A 1 4.91 -21.42 -12.87
C LYS A 1 5.61 -20.95 -14.13
N ASP A 2 4.87 -20.30 -15.02
CA ASP A 2 5.44 -19.70 -16.22
C ASP A 2 6.23 -18.46 -15.80
N VAL A 3 7.55 -18.54 -15.87
CA VAL A 3 8.44 -17.42 -15.55
C VAL A 3 8.43 -16.48 -16.76
N LYS A 4 8.00 -15.24 -16.56
CA LYS A 4 8.11 -14.18 -17.57
C LYS A 4 9.39 -13.39 -17.33
N TYR A 5 10.17 -13.18 -18.39
CA TYR A 5 11.37 -12.35 -18.35
C TYR A 5 10.99 -10.90 -18.63
N GLY A 6 11.63 -9.96 -17.94
CA GLY A 6 11.42 -8.53 -18.11
C GLY A 6 12.76 -7.80 -18.33
N ASP A 7 12.69 -6.67 -19.01
CA ASP A 7 13.84 -5.82 -19.29
C ASP A 7 14.39 -5.16 -18.01
N GLU A 8 15.63 -4.67 -18.06
CA GLU A 8 16.27 -4.02 -16.89
C GLU A 8 15.45 -2.84 -16.35
N ILE A 9 14.86 -2.04 -17.23
CA ILE A 9 13.99 -0.90 -16.87
C ILE A 9 12.76 -1.39 -16.10
N PHE A 10 12.11 -2.43 -16.62
CA PHE A 10 10.94 -3.04 -15.98
C PHE A 10 11.31 -3.60 -14.60
N LEU A 11 12.43 -4.31 -14.48
CA LEU A 11 12.90 -4.88 -13.21
C LEU A 11 13.22 -3.80 -12.18
N LYS A 12 13.78 -2.65 -12.58
CA LYS A 12 14.00 -1.50 -11.68
C LYS A 12 12.68 -0.94 -11.16
N LYS A 13 11.69 -0.74 -12.03
CA LYS A 13 10.34 -0.31 -11.64
C LYS A 13 9.68 -1.29 -10.68
N GLN A 14 9.70 -2.57 -11.04
CA GLN A 14 9.12 -3.66 -10.24
C GLN A 14 9.75 -3.73 -8.85
N LYS A 15 11.08 -3.62 -8.76
CA LYS A 15 11.80 -3.60 -7.49
C LYS A 15 11.38 -2.40 -6.63
N ALA A 16 11.37 -1.19 -7.20
CA ALA A 16 10.99 0.02 -6.48
C ALA A 16 9.56 -0.03 -5.92
N ILE A 17 8.61 -0.54 -6.70
CA ILE A 17 7.21 -0.72 -6.25
C ILE A 17 7.14 -1.75 -5.11
N LEU A 18 7.86 -2.87 -5.18
CA LEU A 18 7.83 -3.85 -4.10
C LEU A 18 8.50 -3.33 -2.82
N GLU A 19 9.57 -2.56 -2.94
CA GLU A 19 10.30 -2.00 -1.79
C GLU A 19 9.46 -0.93 -1.06
N ILE A 20 8.76 -0.05 -1.78
CA ILE A 20 7.99 1.04 -1.15
C ILE A 20 6.79 0.54 -0.33
N PHE A 21 6.23 -0.61 -0.70
CA PHE A 21 5.14 -1.26 0.04
C PHE A 21 5.60 -2.04 1.28
N GLN A 22 6.92 -2.13 1.54
CA GLN A 22 7.40 -2.79 2.75
C GLN A 22 7.21 -1.90 3.97
N HIS A 23 6.85 -2.51 5.10
CA HIS A 23 6.88 -1.87 6.41
C HIS A 23 6.15 -0.52 6.47
N ILE A 24 4.94 -0.46 5.92
CA ILE A 24 4.23 0.82 5.68
C ILE A 24 4.02 1.63 6.96
N HIS A 25 3.69 0.96 8.07
CA HIS A 25 3.51 1.59 9.38
C HIS A 25 4.82 1.77 10.18
N GLN A 26 5.99 1.59 9.55
CA GLN A 26 7.30 1.72 10.20
C GLN A 26 8.25 2.52 9.30
N PRO A 27 8.03 3.85 9.15
CA PRO A 27 8.84 4.69 8.26
C PRO A 27 10.33 4.69 8.62
N GLU A 28 10.70 4.41 9.86
CA GLU A 28 12.07 4.43 10.36
C GLU A 28 12.96 3.36 9.73
N LEU A 29 12.38 2.30 9.15
CA LEU A 29 13.12 1.22 8.52
C LEU A 29 13.64 1.60 7.12
N HIS A 30 13.12 2.67 6.51
CA HIS A 30 13.45 3.10 5.15
C HIS A 30 14.28 4.38 5.12
N THR A 31 15.48 4.33 5.72
CA THR A 31 16.33 5.52 5.91
C THR A 31 16.75 6.18 4.60
N SER A 32 17.07 5.41 3.55
CA SER A 32 17.48 5.96 2.25
C SER A 32 16.34 6.71 1.55
N SER A 33 15.16 6.09 1.46
CA SER A 33 13.98 6.71 0.84
C SER A 33 13.52 7.93 1.64
N TRP A 34 13.71 7.93 2.96
CA TRP A 34 13.44 9.11 3.79
C TRP A 34 14.36 10.28 3.45
N GLU A 35 15.66 10.04 3.26
CA GLU A 35 16.60 11.09 2.82
C GLU A 35 16.24 11.63 1.44
N GLU A 36 15.90 10.75 0.49
CA GLU A 36 15.42 11.14 -0.84
C GLU A 36 14.15 12.02 -0.77
N SER A 37 13.22 11.68 0.13
CA SER A 37 11.97 12.45 0.29
C SER A 37 12.21 13.89 0.74
N LYS A 38 13.25 14.16 1.54
CA LYS A 38 13.58 15.52 2.04
C LYS A 38 14.08 16.44 0.95
N GLY A 39 14.69 15.89 -0.11
CA GLY A 39 15.20 16.66 -1.24
C GLY A 39 14.14 17.01 -2.28
N PHE A 40 12.91 16.52 -2.13
CA PHE A 40 11.85 16.68 -3.12
C PHE A 40 10.79 17.69 -2.67
N ASP A 41 10.54 18.68 -3.53
CA ASP A 41 9.48 19.67 -3.35
C ASP A 41 8.53 19.61 -4.55
N ILE A 42 7.27 19.25 -4.28
CA ILE A 42 6.22 19.13 -5.30
C ILE A 42 5.97 20.47 -5.99
N GLU A 43 6.04 21.59 -5.28
CA GLU A 43 5.75 22.91 -5.84
C GLU A 43 6.77 23.30 -6.91
N GLN A 44 8.04 22.94 -6.70
CA GLN A 44 9.12 23.20 -7.66
C GLN A 44 9.03 22.29 -8.89
N TYR A 45 8.38 21.12 -8.76
CA TYR A 45 8.25 20.12 -9.81
C TYR A 45 6.95 20.24 -10.63
N LEU A 46 6.15 21.31 -10.47
CA LEU A 46 4.88 21.51 -11.20
C LEU A 46 4.99 21.30 -12.72
N GLY A 47 6.09 21.73 -13.33
CA GLY A 47 6.34 21.58 -14.78
C GLY A 47 6.51 20.13 -15.25
N HIS A 48 6.73 19.18 -14.34
CA HIS A 48 6.93 17.75 -14.62
C HIS A 48 5.62 16.94 -14.56
N TYR A 49 4.48 17.59 -14.35
CA TYR A 49 3.16 16.95 -14.39
C TYR A 49 2.39 17.37 -15.62
N THR A 50 1.65 16.44 -16.19
CA THR A 50 0.84 16.64 -17.40
C THR A 50 -0.32 17.59 -17.12
N ASN A 51 -0.88 17.53 -15.91
CA ASN A 51 -1.93 18.43 -15.43
C ASN A 51 -1.46 19.18 -14.17
N ALA A 52 -1.06 20.44 -14.35
CA ALA A 52 -0.60 21.27 -13.24
C ALA A 52 -1.72 21.70 -12.28
N GLU A 53 -2.98 21.76 -12.74
CA GLU A 53 -4.10 22.14 -11.87
C GLU A 53 -4.41 21.05 -10.84
N ALA A 54 -4.33 19.78 -11.23
CA ALA A 54 -4.45 18.66 -10.29
C ALA A 54 -3.39 18.69 -9.17
N VAL A 55 -2.16 19.09 -9.51
CA VAL A 55 -1.09 19.25 -8.52
C VAL A 55 -1.39 20.41 -7.56
N LYS A 56 -1.90 21.53 -8.07
CA LYS A 56 -2.30 22.68 -7.22
C LYS A 56 -3.47 22.32 -6.30
N GLU A 57 -4.41 21.53 -6.78
CA GLU A 57 -5.52 21.01 -5.97
C GLU A 57 -5.01 20.12 -4.84
N PHE A 58 -4.11 19.17 -5.13
CA PHE A 58 -3.45 18.38 -4.09
C PHE A 58 -2.72 19.26 -3.06
N LEU A 59 -1.93 20.22 -3.52
CA LEU A 59 -1.20 21.15 -2.64
C LEU A 59 -2.15 21.98 -1.76
N ARG A 60 -3.34 22.31 -2.26
CA ARG A 60 -4.37 23.01 -1.47
C ARG A 60 -4.89 22.12 -0.34
N PHE A 61 -5.21 20.85 -0.61
CA PHE A 61 -5.59 19.90 0.45
C PHE A 61 -4.47 19.72 1.46
N TYR A 62 -3.24 19.51 0.98
CA TYR A 62 -2.06 19.32 1.83
C TYR A 62 -1.81 20.51 2.77
N LYS A 63 -1.96 21.76 2.27
CA LYS A 63 -1.80 22.98 3.08
C LYS A 63 -2.94 23.21 4.07
N HIS A 64 -4.16 22.78 3.75
CA HIS A 64 -5.30 22.89 4.67
C HIS A 64 -5.30 21.82 5.76
N GLY A 65 -4.58 20.73 5.53
CA GLY A 65 -4.54 19.56 6.40
C GLY A 65 -5.33 18.42 5.76
N MET A 66 -4.69 17.26 5.68
CA MET A 66 -5.27 15.99 5.23
C MET A 66 -5.43 15.04 6.41
N LEU A 67 -6.00 13.86 6.17
CA LEU A 67 -6.02 12.77 7.14
C LEU A 67 -4.62 12.56 7.77
N PRO A 68 -4.49 12.65 9.10
CA PRO A 68 -3.21 12.45 9.77
C PRO A 68 -2.63 11.05 9.53
N LEU A 69 -1.31 10.94 9.71
CA LEU A 69 -0.62 9.64 9.77
C LEU A 69 -1.20 8.77 10.89
N GLU A 70 -1.13 7.45 10.73
CA GLU A 70 -1.62 6.43 11.68
C GLU A 70 -3.16 6.36 11.88
N GLU A 71 -3.92 7.33 11.37
CA GLU A 71 -5.38 7.30 11.40
C GLU A 71 -5.97 6.33 10.36
N ILE A 72 -7.18 5.84 10.62
CA ILE A 72 -7.84 4.85 9.75
C ILE A 72 -8.41 5.53 8.52
N PHE A 73 -7.79 5.29 7.37
CA PHE A 73 -8.35 5.63 6.07
C PHE A 73 -9.55 4.73 5.72
N SER A 74 -10.54 5.34 5.07
CA SER A 74 -11.74 4.67 4.58
C SER A 74 -12.25 5.38 3.34
N ILE A 75 -12.38 4.66 2.23
CA ILE A 75 -12.81 5.23 0.94
C ILE A 75 -14.29 5.64 0.93
N GLN A 76 -15.08 5.09 1.86
CA GLN A 76 -16.50 5.43 2.02
C GLN A 76 -16.69 6.79 2.70
N ASN A 77 -15.68 7.31 3.40
CA ASN A 77 -15.72 8.65 3.95
C ASN A 77 -15.48 9.68 2.83
N GLU A 78 -16.34 10.70 2.75
CA GLU A 78 -16.29 11.69 1.66
C GLU A 78 -15.01 12.53 1.68
N PHE A 79 -14.56 12.96 2.86
CA PHE A 79 -13.34 13.76 3.01
C PHE A 79 -12.11 12.95 2.61
N HIS A 80 -11.99 11.72 3.13
CA HIS A 80 -10.88 10.83 2.78
C HIS A 80 -10.85 10.52 1.27
N ARG A 81 -12.04 10.40 0.66
CA ARG A 81 -12.19 10.13 -0.76
C ARG A 81 -11.69 11.29 -1.62
N GLU A 82 -12.04 12.53 -1.29
CA GLU A 82 -11.55 13.70 -2.03
C GLU A 82 -10.02 13.82 -1.92
N GLU A 83 -9.48 13.67 -0.71
CA GLU A 83 -8.05 13.74 -0.47
C GLU A 83 -7.27 12.64 -1.21
N VAL A 84 -7.79 11.40 -1.26
CA VAL A 84 -7.11 10.29 -1.94
C VAL A 84 -7.22 10.38 -3.46
N ILE A 85 -8.30 10.98 -3.99
CA ILE A 85 -8.43 11.28 -5.42
C ILE A 85 -7.37 12.30 -5.83
N ALA A 86 -7.18 13.37 -5.05
CA ALA A 86 -6.15 14.37 -5.32
C ALA A 86 -4.74 13.75 -5.29
N LEU A 87 -4.47 12.85 -4.35
CA LEU A 87 -3.21 12.08 -4.30
C LEU A 87 -3.05 11.14 -5.51
N PHE A 88 -4.12 10.46 -5.91
CA PHE A 88 -4.13 9.63 -7.11
C PHE A 88 -3.78 10.44 -8.36
N HIS A 89 -4.39 11.62 -8.54
CA HIS A 89 -4.10 12.50 -9.67
C HIS A 89 -2.65 12.96 -9.69
N LEU A 90 -2.06 13.22 -8.51
CA LEU A 90 -0.63 13.54 -8.40
C LEU A 90 0.25 12.41 -8.98
N PHE A 91 -0.05 11.15 -8.67
CA PHE A 91 0.65 10.00 -9.24
C PHE A 91 0.32 9.78 -10.73
N TYR A 92 -0.95 9.89 -11.10
CA TYR A 92 -1.42 9.60 -12.44
C TYR A 92 -0.85 10.60 -13.47
N TYR A 93 -0.81 11.88 -13.13
CA TYR A 93 -0.35 12.92 -14.05
C TYR A 93 1.17 13.12 -14.10
N ALA A 94 1.97 12.37 -13.32
CA ALA A 94 3.43 12.41 -13.45
C ALA A 94 3.88 12.02 -14.88
N LYS A 95 4.64 12.88 -15.56
CA LYS A 95 4.99 12.70 -16.98
C LYS A 95 5.90 11.51 -17.25
N ASP A 96 6.79 11.21 -16.31
CA ASP A 96 7.82 10.20 -16.44
C ASP A 96 8.00 9.39 -15.15
N TRP A 97 8.78 8.32 -15.26
CA TRP A 97 9.11 7.45 -14.13
C TRP A 97 9.85 8.18 -13.00
N ASP A 98 10.75 9.10 -13.31
CA ASP A 98 11.54 9.81 -12.30
C ASP A 98 10.64 10.70 -11.43
N THR A 99 9.73 11.45 -12.06
CA THR A 99 8.72 12.25 -11.37
C THR A 99 7.82 11.35 -10.54
N PHE A 100 7.28 10.28 -11.13
CA PHE A 100 6.42 9.34 -10.43
C PHE A 100 7.12 8.73 -9.20
N TYR A 101 8.36 8.28 -9.35
CA TYR A 101 9.15 7.68 -8.27
C TYR A 101 9.41 8.69 -7.15
N LYS A 102 9.84 9.91 -7.46
CA LYS A 102 10.07 10.96 -6.45
C LYS A 102 8.79 11.31 -5.70
N THR A 103 7.67 11.46 -6.42
CA THR A 103 6.37 11.71 -5.83
C THR A 103 5.92 10.56 -4.92
N MET A 104 6.12 9.32 -5.35
CA MET A 104 5.82 8.11 -4.58
C MET A 104 6.64 8.05 -3.28
N VAL A 105 7.96 8.27 -3.39
CA VAL A 105 8.87 8.30 -2.23
C VAL A 105 8.50 9.43 -1.27
N TRP A 106 8.14 10.61 -1.78
CA TRP A 106 7.69 11.71 -0.93
C TRP A 106 6.37 11.38 -0.21
N ALA A 107 5.36 10.91 -0.95
CA ALA A 107 4.02 10.64 -0.42
C ALA A 107 4.05 9.56 0.67
N ARG A 108 4.96 8.58 0.54
CA ARG A 108 5.17 7.51 1.50
C ARG A 108 5.39 7.99 2.94
N PHE A 109 5.98 9.17 3.13
CA PHE A 109 6.33 9.70 4.45
C PHE A 109 5.52 10.94 4.86
N HIS A 110 4.76 11.54 3.95
CA HIS A 110 4.06 12.81 4.18
C HIS A 110 2.54 12.68 4.14
N VAL A 111 2.01 11.53 3.72
CA VAL A 111 0.57 11.28 3.62
C VAL A 111 0.20 10.00 4.39
N ASN A 112 -1.03 9.93 4.90
CA ASN A 112 -1.58 8.75 5.56
C ASN A 112 -1.28 7.45 4.80
N GLU A 113 -0.87 6.43 5.54
CA GLU A 113 -0.42 5.14 5.03
C GLU A 113 -1.49 4.44 4.18
N GLY A 114 -2.73 4.46 4.66
CA GLY A 114 -3.89 3.87 3.99
C GLY A 114 -4.17 4.55 2.65
N MET A 115 -4.15 5.88 2.65
CA MET A 115 -4.33 6.68 1.44
C MET A 115 -3.21 6.45 0.44
N PHE A 116 -1.96 6.46 0.91
CA PHE A 116 -0.79 6.22 0.08
C PHE A 116 -0.90 4.88 -0.66
N VAL A 117 -1.17 3.78 0.06
CA VAL A 117 -1.30 2.46 -0.55
C VAL A 117 -2.43 2.42 -1.55
N TYR A 118 -3.58 3.00 -1.19
CA TYR A 118 -4.76 3.00 -2.04
C TYR A 118 -4.50 3.76 -3.35
N ALA A 119 -4.05 5.01 -3.25
CA ALA A 119 -3.77 5.86 -4.41
C ALA A 119 -2.66 5.27 -5.31
N LEU A 120 -1.59 4.72 -4.71
CA LEU A 120 -0.51 4.11 -5.47
C LEU A 120 -0.94 2.84 -6.20
N THR A 121 -1.73 1.97 -5.53
CA THR A 121 -2.29 0.76 -6.14
C THR A 121 -3.13 1.12 -7.37
N VAL A 122 -4.04 2.08 -7.23
CA VAL A 122 -4.90 2.55 -8.33
C VAL A 122 -4.05 3.19 -9.44
N ALA A 123 -3.06 4.03 -9.10
CA ALA A 123 -2.18 4.65 -10.08
C ALA A 123 -1.36 3.62 -10.89
N VAL A 124 -0.81 2.59 -10.25
CA VAL A 124 -0.06 1.52 -10.94
C VAL A 124 -0.96 0.69 -11.86
N LEU A 125 -2.22 0.46 -11.48
CA LEU A 125 -3.17 -0.28 -12.31
C LEU A 125 -3.60 0.49 -13.57
N HIS A 126 -3.75 1.82 -13.48
CA HIS A 126 -4.29 2.64 -14.58
C HIS A 126 -3.24 3.32 -15.45
N ARG A 127 -1.99 3.46 -14.99
CA ARG A 127 -0.92 4.07 -15.79
C ARG A 127 -0.40 3.13 -16.88
N HIS A 128 -0.43 3.59 -18.13
CA HIS A 128 0.09 2.83 -19.27
C HIS A 128 1.57 2.42 -19.14
N ASP A 129 2.41 3.25 -18.52
CA ASP A 129 3.84 2.95 -18.37
C ASP A 129 4.17 1.99 -17.21
N MET A 130 3.14 1.53 -16.49
CA MET A 130 3.20 0.56 -15.39
C MET A 130 2.54 -0.77 -15.74
N GLU A 131 2.09 -0.94 -16.99
CA GLU A 131 1.45 -2.17 -17.44
C GLU A 131 2.36 -3.38 -17.21
N GLY A 132 1.81 -4.42 -16.61
CA GLY A 132 2.53 -5.66 -16.27
C GLY A 132 3.31 -5.62 -14.96
N ILE A 133 3.40 -4.47 -14.27
CA ILE A 133 3.94 -4.42 -12.91
C ILE A 133 3.04 -5.22 -11.96
N VAL A 134 3.67 -6.08 -11.16
CA VAL A 134 2.98 -6.92 -10.19
C VAL A 134 2.93 -6.21 -8.86
N LEU A 135 1.73 -5.97 -8.36
CA LEU A 135 1.50 -5.42 -7.03
C LEU A 135 1.56 -6.54 -5.96
N PRO A 136 2.09 -6.26 -4.76
CA PRO A 136 2.03 -7.19 -3.65
C PRO A 136 0.59 -7.42 -3.22
N ALA A 137 0.30 -8.60 -2.66
CA ALA A 137 -1.07 -8.90 -2.28
C ALA A 137 -1.50 -8.04 -1.07
N PRO A 138 -2.77 -7.63 -0.96
CA PRO A 138 -3.19 -6.70 0.10
C PRO A 138 -2.99 -7.26 1.51
N TYR A 139 -3.03 -8.59 1.69
CA TYR A 139 -2.76 -9.25 2.97
C TYR A 139 -1.28 -9.27 3.36
N GLU A 140 -0.35 -9.04 2.41
CA GLU A 140 1.08 -8.86 2.69
C GLU A 140 1.35 -7.42 3.15
N ILE A 141 0.57 -6.46 2.63
CA ILE A 141 0.67 -5.04 2.99
C ILE A 141 -0.01 -4.76 4.34
N TYR A 142 -1.27 -5.20 4.50
CA TYR A 142 -2.11 -4.95 5.68
C TYR A 142 -2.59 -6.25 6.32
N PRO A 143 -1.71 -7.03 6.97
CA PRO A 143 -2.08 -8.32 7.53
C PRO A 143 -3.21 -8.23 8.57
N PHE A 144 -3.31 -7.12 9.29
CA PHE A 144 -4.32 -6.92 10.34
C PHE A 144 -5.76 -6.82 9.82
N TYR A 145 -5.99 -6.54 8.53
CA TYR A 145 -7.34 -6.62 7.93
C TYR A 145 -7.76 -8.04 7.54
N PHE A 146 -6.81 -8.97 7.43
CA PHE A 146 -7.05 -10.32 6.91
C PHE A 146 -6.92 -11.41 7.98
N PHE A 147 -6.08 -11.19 8.99
CA PHE A 147 -5.85 -12.13 10.09
C PHE A 147 -6.56 -11.71 11.37
N ASN A 148 -6.96 -12.69 12.16
CA ASN A 148 -7.62 -12.42 13.44
C ASN A 148 -6.64 -11.87 14.48
N ASP A 149 -7.17 -11.15 15.46
CA ASP A 149 -6.46 -10.59 16.61
C ASP A 149 -5.56 -11.62 17.33
N VAL A 150 -6.00 -12.87 17.46
CA VAL A 150 -5.22 -13.97 18.05
C VAL A 150 -3.91 -14.20 17.30
N VAL A 151 -3.93 -14.13 15.97
CA VAL A 151 -2.76 -14.35 15.12
C VAL A 151 -1.83 -13.15 15.20
N ILE A 152 -2.39 -11.94 15.10
CA ILE A 152 -1.64 -10.68 15.21
C ILE A 152 -0.97 -10.58 16.59
N GLY A 153 -1.68 -10.89 17.66
CA GLY A 153 -1.16 -10.89 19.03
C GLY A 153 -0.05 -11.94 19.24
N LYS A 154 -0.14 -13.12 18.61
CA LYS A 154 0.95 -14.10 18.62
C LYS A 154 2.20 -13.57 17.90
N ALA A 155 2.03 -12.94 16.73
CA ALA A 155 3.13 -12.35 15.97
C ALA A 155 3.85 -11.24 16.78
N GLN A 156 3.08 -10.36 17.42
CA GLN A 156 3.61 -9.31 18.31
C GLN A 156 4.39 -9.91 19.48
N ARG A 157 3.86 -10.95 20.13
CA ARG A 157 4.56 -11.65 21.24
C ARG A 157 5.89 -12.25 20.79
N TYR A 158 5.95 -12.89 19.62
CA TYR A 158 7.21 -13.40 19.07
C TYR A 158 8.25 -12.29 18.87
N LYS A 159 7.82 -11.15 18.34
CA LYS A 159 8.69 -9.97 18.17
C LYS A 159 9.18 -9.42 19.52
N MET A 160 8.29 -9.25 20.49
CA MET A 160 8.62 -8.75 21.84
C MET A 160 9.59 -9.66 22.60
N GLN A 161 9.48 -10.98 22.41
CA GLN A 161 10.39 -11.97 23.01
C GLN A 161 11.75 -12.07 22.30
N GLY A 162 11.98 -11.26 21.25
CA GLY A 162 13.20 -11.34 20.45
C GLY A 162 13.35 -12.66 19.68
N PHE A 163 12.24 -13.29 19.29
CA PHE A 163 12.21 -14.57 18.58
C PHE A 163 12.94 -15.70 19.33
N TYR A 164 12.73 -15.78 20.64
CA TYR A 164 13.33 -16.78 21.51
C TYR A 164 13.18 -18.21 20.94
N LYS A 165 14.30 -18.95 20.88
CA LYS A 165 14.44 -20.31 20.31
C LYS A 165 14.23 -20.45 18.80
N MET A 166 14.20 -19.35 18.05
CA MET A 166 14.09 -19.39 16.59
C MET A 166 15.46 -19.27 15.94
N LYS A 167 15.67 -20.01 14.84
CA LYS A 167 16.89 -19.88 14.03
C LYS A 167 16.75 -18.69 13.09
N LYS A 168 17.77 -17.83 13.09
CA LYS A 168 17.94 -16.76 12.09
C LYS A 168 18.54 -17.38 10.83
N ILE A 169 17.89 -17.21 9.68
CA ILE A 169 18.38 -17.67 8.38
C ILE A 169 18.50 -16.44 7.48
N ASN A 170 19.70 -16.17 6.94
CA ASN A 170 19.98 -15.00 6.10
C ASN A 170 19.51 -13.68 6.73
N ASP A 171 19.82 -13.49 8.01
CA ASP A 171 19.38 -12.34 8.81
C ASP A 171 17.86 -12.17 9.00
N VAL A 172 17.06 -13.16 8.61
CA VAL A 172 15.60 -13.17 8.78
C VAL A 172 15.18 -14.22 9.80
N TYR A 173 14.26 -13.84 10.70
CA TYR A 173 13.54 -14.79 11.56
C TYR A 173 12.22 -15.18 10.88
N THR A 174 11.98 -16.49 10.74
CA THR A 174 10.73 -17.00 10.14
C THR A 174 9.88 -17.70 11.19
N ALA A 175 8.70 -17.16 11.47
CA ALA A 175 7.72 -17.76 12.36
C ALA A 175 6.54 -18.32 11.56
N TYR A 176 6.13 -19.54 11.88
CA TYR A 176 4.91 -20.14 11.33
C TYR A 176 3.81 -20.07 12.40
N ILE A 177 2.76 -19.31 12.11
CA ILE A 177 1.62 -19.15 13.03
C ILE A 177 0.40 -19.81 12.38
N PRO A 178 -0.09 -20.95 12.91
CA PRO A 178 -1.33 -21.52 12.42
C PRO A 178 -2.49 -20.56 12.73
N SER A 179 -3.29 -20.27 11.71
CA SER A 179 -4.46 -19.38 11.77
C SER A 179 -5.73 -20.19 11.51
N ASN A 180 -6.67 -20.14 12.44
CA ASN A 180 -8.01 -20.70 12.27
C ASN A 180 -8.99 -19.60 11.86
N TYR A 181 -10.06 -19.98 11.17
CA TYR A 181 -11.13 -19.06 10.79
C TYR A 181 -11.93 -18.56 11.99
N THR A 182 -12.62 -17.42 11.81
CA THR A 182 -13.52 -16.89 12.86
C THR A 182 -14.64 -17.88 13.11
N GLY A 183 -15.00 -18.07 14.39
CA GLY A 183 -16.04 -19.02 14.77
C GLY A 183 -15.59 -20.47 14.87
N TYR A 184 -14.29 -20.79 14.73
CA TYR A 184 -13.79 -22.16 14.96
C TYR A 184 -14.12 -22.67 16.37
N TYR A 185 -14.20 -21.76 17.36
CA TYR A 185 -14.45 -22.07 18.76
C TYR A 185 -15.87 -21.71 19.22
N VAL A 186 -16.66 -21.00 18.39
CA VAL A 186 -18.07 -20.69 18.67
C VAL A 186 -18.86 -20.72 17.36
N HIS A 187 -19.77 -21.69 17.23
CA HIS A 187 -20.73 -21.74 16.12
C HIS A 187 -21.89 -20.78 16.40
N THR A 188 -21.68 -19.48 16.20
CA THR A 188 -22.71 -18.46 16.49
C THR A 188 -23.82 -18.38 15.43
N GLY A 189 -23.71 -19.11 14.31
CA GLY A 189 -24.78 -19.19 13.30
C GLY A 189 -24.46 -20.08 12.10
N GLN A 190 -25.47 -20.35 11.26
CA GLN A 190 -25.39 -21.22 10.07
C GLN A 190 -24.30 -20.79 9.07
N ASN A 191 -23.94 -19.50 9.02
CA ASN A 191 -22.94 -18.95 8.11
C ASN A 191 -21.48 -19.20 8.54
N SER A 192 -21.22 -19.84 9.69
CA SER A 192 -19.85 -20.11 10.17
C SER A 192 -19.05 -20.99 9.20
N ALA A 193 -19.72 -21.85 8.42
CA ALA A 193 -19.11 -22.70 7.40
C ALA A 193 -18.59 -21.91 6.18
N LEU A 194 -19.13 -20.72 5.91
CA LEU A 194 -18.73 -19.85 4.78
C LEU A 194 -17.52 -18.95 5.12
N ALA A 195 -17.10 -18.92 6.38
CA ALA A 195 -16.00 -18.06 6.85
C ALA A 195 -14.65 -18.40 6.18
N THR A 196 -14.49 -19.61 5.65
CA THR A 196 -13.25 -20.11 5.04
C THR A 196 -12.96 -19.47 3.69
N SER A 197 -13.96 -19.35 2.81
CA SER A 197 -13.75 -18.90 1.42
C SER A 197 -13.66 -17.38 1.26
N LEU A 198 -14.34 -16.62 2.13
CA LEU A 198 -14.50 -15.18 1.96
C LEU A 198 -13.32 -14.34 2.49
N LYS A 199 -12.56 -14.85 3.46
CA LYS A 199 -11.70 -13.98 4.29
C LYS A 199 -10.43 -13.45 3.63
N ILE A 200 -9.67 -14.30 2.93
CA ILE A 200 -8.38 -13.88 2.37
C ILE A 200 -8.51 -13.67 0.87
N LEU A 201 -8.80 -14.75 0.13
CA LEU A 201 -8.89 -14.70 -1.32
C LEU A 201 -10.06 -13.81 -1.79
N GLY A 202 -11.22 -13.93 -1.15
CA GLY A 202 -12.41 -13.12 -1.46
C GLY A 202 -12.19 -11.62 -1.21
N ASN A 203 -11.66 -11.27 -0.03
CA ASN A 203 -11.37 -9.87 0.31
C ASN A 203 -10.27 -9.26 -0.58
N SER A 204 -9.23 -10.00 -0.93
CA SER A 204 -8.22 -9.52 -1.88
C SER A 204 -8.79 -9.34 -3.28
N TYR A 205 -9.64 -10.26 -3.73
CA TYR A 205 -10.35 -10.12 -5.00
C TYR A 205 -11.21 -8.85 -5.02
N TYR A 206 -12.01 -8.62 -3.96
CA TYR A 206 -12.85 -7.44 -3.87
C TYR A 206 -12.03 -6.13 -3.83
N TYR A 207 -10.89 -6.13 -3.15
CA TYR A 207 -9.97 -4.99 -3.12
C TYR A 207 -9.47 -4.62 -4.53
N TYR A 208 -8.96 -5.60 -5.29
CA TYR A 208 -8.49 -5.35 -6.65
C TYR A 208 -9.63 -5.02 -7.61
N PHE A 209 -10.77 -5.69 -7.47
CA PHE A 209 -11.97 -5.35 -8.25
C PHE A 209 -12.35 -3.89 -8.02
N HIS A 210 -12.38 -3.44 -6.77
CA HIS A 210 -12.67 -2.04 -6.44
C HIS A 210 -11.62 -1.07 -6.99
N ALA A 211 -10.33 -1.40 -6.89
CA ALA A 211 -9.25 -0.56 -7.42
C ALA A 211 -9.28 -0.44 -8.96
N ASP A 212 -9.68 -1.52 -9.64
CA ASP A 212 -9.81 -1.58 -11.10
C ASP A 212 -11.04 -0.79 -11.60
N ILE A 213 -12.23 -1.00 -11.00
CA ILE A 213 -13.45 -0.27 -11.41
C ILE A 213 -13.40 1.23 -11.13
N GLN A 214 -12.48 1.69 -10.29
CA GLN A 214 -12.28 3.12 -10.04
C GLN A 214 -11.58 3.86 -11.19
N SER A 215 -11.52 3.25 -12.38
CA SER A 215 -11.24 3.93 -13.65
C SER A 215 -12.08 5.20 -13.88
N GLY A 216 -13.22 5.38 -13.17
CA GLY A 216 -14.00 6.62 -13.22
C GLY A 216 -13.30 7.87 -12.64
N TRP A 217 -12.12 7.71 -12.04
CA TRP A 217 -11.27 8.82 -11.57
C TRP A 217 -10.23 9.28 -12.59
N VAL A 218 -10.04 8.47 -13.65
CA VAL A 218 -9.09 8.69 -14.76
C VAL A 218 -9.64 9.68 -15.77
#